data_AF-A0A1H5UGX4-F1
#
_entry.id   AF-A0A1H5UGX4-F1
#
_cell.length_a   1.000
_cell.length_b   1.000
_cell.length_c   1.000
_cell.angle_alpha   90.00
_cell.angle_beta   90.00
_cell.angle_gamma   90.00
#
_symmetry.space_group_name_H-M   'P 1'
#
loop_
_entity.id
_entity.type
_entity.pdbx_description
1 polymer ?
#
loop_
_entity_poly.entity_id
_entity_poly.type
_entity_poly.pdbx_seq_one_letter_code
_entity_poly.pdbx_strand_id
1 'polypeptide(L)'
;MRTWCGMYGARFVLALALAACVAGCKAPAGGDLATQPKTAARADDGFAQSGSSSAGGYSQGNERRRDQRHGGARSAAPGQFDYYLLTWSWSPEFCYSHPDKPECATGRRFVVHGLWPENSDGGYPEECSDAAGPANPGQYSDLYPDQGLLQHEWQTHGTCSGMQPDAYFSAMRREANSVKIPGPLADVSSRISLSPDQIINGFVQANPGTSAADYNLGCANNYLTQVQLCVDKNLHATACMGVRSCGADTVIVVPPGTARTTGSGGYGGYSGGGSRRRHHADDRGY
;
A
#
# COMPACT_ATOMS: atom_id res chain seq x y z
N MET A 1 -31.57 57.57 5.76
CA MET A 1 -31.11 58.43 6.86
C MET A 1 -31.30 57.72 8.17
N ARG A 2 -30.22 57.26 8.80
CA ARG A 2 -30.03 57.13 10.26
C ARG A 2 -28.63 56.57 10.48
N THR A 3 -27.74 57.49 10.82
CA THR A 3 -26.37 57.30 11.29
C THR A 3 -26.38 56.73 12.70
N TRP A 4 -25.49 55.79 13.01
CA TRP A 4 -24.91 55.64 14.35
C TRP A 4 -23.41 55.38 14.21
N CYS A 5 -22.69 56.01 15.12
CA CYS A 5 -21.27 56.29 15.13
C CYS A 5 -20.66 55.62 16.37
N GLY A 6 -19.39 55.22 16.27
CA GLY A 6 -18.52 55.00 17.44
C GLY A 6 -18.54 53.57 17.99
N MET A 7 -17.44 53.01 18.49
CA MET A 7 -16.18 53.58 18.98
C MET A 7 -15.22 52.42 19.30
N TYR A 8 -13.91 52.66 19.14
CA TYR A 8 -12.72 52.13 19.84
C TYR A 8 -12.76 50.69 20.41
N GLY A 9 -11.80 49.78 20.18
CA GLY A 9 -10.36 49.97 20.03
C GLY A 9 -9.65 49.12 21.08
N ALA A 10 -8.82 48.16 20.69
CA ALA A 10 -7.72 47.62 21.50
C ALA A 10 -6.85 46.71 20.62
N ARG A 11 -5.71 47.25 20.18
CA ARG A 11 -4.61 46.48 19.58
C ARG A 11 -3.80 45.86 20.72
N PHE A 12 -3.77 44.54 20.83
CA PHE A 12 -2.79 43.84 21.65
C PHE A 12 -1.57 43.52 20.78
N VAL A 13 -0.48 44.24 21.04
CA VAL A 13 0.87 43.94 20.58
C VAL A 13 1.45 42.95 21.59
N LEU A 14 1.67 41.70 21.19
CA LEU A 14 2.44 40.75 22.00
C LEU A 14 3.89 40.75 21.49
N ALA A 15 4.78 41.26 22.34
CA ALA A 15 6.20 41.39 22.08
C ALA A 15 6.94 40.05 22.22
N LEU A 16 7.96 39.88 21.38
CA LEU A 16 8.95 38.81 21.42
C LEU A 16 9.69 38.76 22.77
N ALA A 17 9.97 37.55 23.25
CA ALA A 17 11.11 37.27 24.11
C ALA A 17 11.97 36.18 23.44
N LEU A 18 13.09 36.61 22.86
CA LEU A 18 14.22 35.74 22.52
C LEU A 18 14.93 35.33 23.81
N ALA A 19 15.11 34.02 24.02
CA ALA A 19 16.09 33.49 24.95
C ALA A 19 17.15 32.72 24.15
N ALA A 20 18.30 33.36 23.93
CA ALA A 20 19.50 32.73 23.44
C ALA A 20 20.34 32.27 24.63
N CYS A 21 20.58 30.96 24.75
CA CYS A 21 21.63 30.43 25.63
C CYS A 21 22.78 29.93 24.76
N VAL A 22 23.93 30.58 24.90
CA VAL A 22 25.21 30.19 24.29
C VAL A 22 26.17 29.81 25.43
N ALA A 23 26.99 28.79 25.13
CA ALA A 23 28.24 28.38 25.76
C ALA A 23 28.19 27.30 26.86
N GLY A 24 28.93 26.21 26.59
CA GLY A 24 29.30 25.20 27.58
C GLY A 24 29.97 23.94 27.02
N CYS A 25 31.06 24.07 26.27
CA CYS A 25 31.91 22.94 25.89
C CYS A 25 32.57 22.29 27.11
N LYS A 26 32.53 20.96 27.24
CA LYS A 26 33.59 20.20 27.94
C LYS A 26 33.63 18.73 27.51
N ALA A 27 34.67 18.40 26.75
CA ALA A 27 35.15 17.03 26.56
C ALA A 27 36.23 16.73 27.62
N PRO A 28 36.38 15.48 28.09
CA PRO A 28 37.62 15.01 28.66
C PRO A 28 38.42 14.15 27.66
N ALA A 29 39.74 14.31 27.73
CA ALA A 29 40.76 13.61 26.98
C ALA A 29 41.18 12.28 27.65
N GLY A 30 41.53 11.29 26.82
CA GLY A 30 42.81 10.56 26.80
C GLY A 30 43.29 9.70 27.99
N GLY A 31 43.68 8.46 27.67
CA GLY A 31 44.51 7.52 28.45
C GLY A 31 43.78 6.19 28.68
N ASP A 32 44.25 4.98 28.35
CA ASP A 32 45.61 4.53 28.08
C ASP A 32 45.67 3.27 27.21
N LEU A 33 46.84 3.13 26.61
CA LEU A 33 47.41 2.04 25.84
C LEU A 33 47.56 0.76 26.69
N ALA A 34 47.07 -0.39 26.23
CA ALA A 34 47.57 -1.69 26.68
C ALA A 34 47.57 -2.72 25.55
N THR A 35 48.76 -3.23 25.30
CA THR A 35 49.21 -4.10 24.22
C THR A 35 48.90 -5.58 24.51
N GLN A 36 48.61 -6.30 23.42
CA GLN A 36 48.54 -7.75 23.11
C GLN A 36 49.18 -8.79 24.07
N PRO A 37 48.80 -10.08 23.93
CA PRO A 37 49.53 -10.93 22.98
C PRO A 37 48.67 -11.83 22.10
N LYS A 38 49.13 -11.96 20.85
CA LYS A 38 48.85 -13.06 19.93
C LYS A 38 49.64 -14.29 20.39
N THR A 39 49.03 -15.47 20.31
CA THR A 39 49.76 -16.75 20.21
C THR A 39 49.20 -17.56 19.05
N ALA A 40 50.08 -17.91 18.12
CA ALA A 40 49.85 -18.84 17.03
C ALA A 40 50.64 -20.13 17.29
N ALA A 41 50.04 -21.27 16.96
CA ALA A 41 50.69 -22.55 16.63
C ALA A 41 49.67 -23.30 15.73
N ARG A 42 49.91 -23.49 14.41
CA ARG A 42 50.60 -24.63 13.75
C ARG A 42 50.18 -25.99 14.33
N ALA A 43 49.32 -26.75 13.66
CA ALA A 43 49.49 -27.58 12.44
C ALA A 43 49.80 -29.03 12.83
N ASP A 44 49.01 -29.99 12.32
CA ASP A 44 49.47 -31.25 11.69
C ASP A 44 48.28 -32.09 11.18
N ASP A 45 48.31 -32.33 9.86
CA ASP A 45 48.04 -33.53 9.05
C ASP A 45 46.89 -34.51 9.36
N GLY A 46 46.09 -34.77 8.32
CA GLY A 46 45.11 -35.87 8.30
C GLY A 46 44.34 -36.01 6.98
N PHE A 47 44.98 -36.63 5.99
CA PHE A 47 44.44 -37.08 4.71
C PHE A 47 43.24 -38.04 4.84
N ALA A 48 42.09 -37.75 4.21
CA ALA A 48 41.09 -38.76 3.84
C ALA A 48 40.15 -38.27 2.71
N GLN A 49 40.46 -38.75 1.51
CA GLN A 49 39.60 -39.25 0.44
C GLN A 49 38.19 -38.67 0.19
N SER A 50 38.05 -38.27 -1.08
CA SER A 50 36.83 -38.24 -1.88
C SER A 50 35.84 -39.38 -1.60
N GLY A 51 34.62 -38.99 -1.23
CA GLY A 51 33.43 -39.84 -1.27
C GLY A 51 32.27 -39.05 -1.86
N SER A 52 32.02 -39.26 -3.16
CA SER A 52 30.81 -38.79 -3.84
C SER A 52 29.59 -39.46 -3.23
N SER A 53 28.64 -38.68 -2.73
CA SER A 53 27.27 -39.12 -2.46
C SER A 53 26.34 -37.93 -2.61
N SER A 54 25.91 -37.74 -3.85
CA SER A 54 24.84 -36.87 -4.28
C SER A 54 23.50 -37.23 -3.62
N ALA A 55 22.92 -36.32 -2.84
CA ALA A 55 21.47 -36.17 -2.66
C ALA A 55 21.11 -34.84 -1.96
N GLY A 56 20.31 -34.00 -2.62
CA GLY A 56 19.36 -33.10 -1.93
C GLY A 56 19.84 -31.72 -1.46
N GLY A 57 20.46 -30.92 -2.33
CA GLY A 57 20.91 -29.55 -2.00
C GLY A 57 20.37 -28.45 -2.93
N TYR A 58 19.17 -28.60 -3.49
CA TYR A 58 18.58 -27.65 -4.44
C TYR A 58 17.13 -27.29 -4.05
N SER A 59 16.90 -26.67 -2.89
CA SER A 59 15.61 -26.00 -2.62
C SER A 59 15.76 -24.76 -1.73
N GLN A 60 16.59 -24.83 -0.68
CA GLN A 60 16.68 -23.74 0.31
C GLN A 60 17.32 -22.44 -0.21
N GLY A 61 18.16 -22.51 -1.25
CA GLY A 61 18.82 -21.33 -1.84
C GLY A 61 17.92 -20.49 -2.74
N ASN A 62 16.82 -21.07 -3.24
CA ASN A 62 15.92 -20.42 -4.17
C ASN A 62 14.75 -19.71 -3.46
N GLU A 63 14.34 -20.21 -2.29
CA GLU A 63 13.34 -19.59 -1.40
C GLU A 63 13.85 -18.24 -0.87
N ARG A 64 15.04 -18.22 -0.25
CA ARG A 64 15.65 -16.98 0.27
C ARG A 64 15.93 -15.90 -0.78
N ARG A 65 16.15 -16.28 -2.05
CA ARG A 65 16.34 -15.34 -3.17
C ARG A 65 15.01 -14.82 -3.73
N ARG A 66 13.89 -15.50 -3.47
CA ARG A 66 12.55 -15.12 -3.91
C ARG A 66 11.91 -14.17 -2.90
N ASP A 67 12.11 -14.42 -1.61
CA ASP A 67 11.68 -13.55 -0.51
C ASP A 67 12.35 -12.17 -0.57
N GLN A 68 13.52 -12.06 -1.21
CA GLN A 68 14.19 -10.77 -1.42
C GLN A 68 13.70 -9.99 -2.65
N ARG A 69 12.91 -10.61 -3.53
CA ARG A 69 12.40 -9.99 -4.78
C ARG A 69 10.94 -9.57 -4.68
N HIS A 70 10.20 -10.10 -3.72
CA HIS A 70 8.85 -9.70 -3.36
C HIS A 70 8.95 -9.03 -2.00
N GLY A 71 8.45 -7.80 -1.85
CA GLY A 71 8.58 -7.04 -0.58
C GLY A 71 7.84 -7.65 0.62
N GLY A 72 7.25 -8.84 0.47
CA GLY A 72 6.43 -9.52 1.48
C GLY A 72 7.25 -10.37 2.45
N ALA A 73 7.18 -10.04 3.74
CA ALA A 73 7.66 -10.87 4.83
C ALA A 73 6.52 -11.78 5.31
N ARG A 74 6.49 -13.02 4.80
CA ARG A 74 5.52 -14.04 5.21
C ARG A 74 5.70 -14.44 6.67
N SER A 75 4.59 -14.73 7.34
CA SER A 75 4.57 -15.19 8.73
C SER A 75 5.29 -14.22 9.69
N ALA A 76 5.31 -12.92 9.34
CA ALA A 76 5.74 -11.88 10.25
C ALA A 76 4.83 -11.83 11.49
N ALA A 77 5.35 -11.34 12.62
CA ALA A 77 4.53 -11.18 13.80
C ALA A 77 3.43 -10.11 13.56
N PRO A 78 2.15 -10.39 13.90
CA PRO A 78 1.09 -9.40 13.80
C PRO A 78 1.43 -8.09 14.52
N GLY A 79 1.00 -6.96 13.96
CA GLY A 79 1.23 -5.63 14.53
C GLY A 79 2.59 -5.00 14.20
N GLN A 80 3.50 -5.74 13.56
CA GLN A 80 4.84 -5.25 13.18
C GLN A 80 4.82 -4.70 11.75
N PHE A 81 4.47 -3.42 11.65
CA PHE A 81 4.49 -2.62 10.42
C PHE A 81 4.57 -1.13 10.77
N ASP A 82 4.66 -0.23 9.79
CA ASP A 82 4.79 1.22 10.04
C ASP A 82 3.46 1.97 9.87
N TYR A 83 2.71 1.68 8.80
CA TYR A 83 1.46 2.36 8.46
C TYR A 83 0.54 1.46 7.62
N TYR A 84 -0.66 1.91 7.27
CA TYR A 84 -1.57 1.21 6.38
C TYR A 84 -1.74 1.92 5.03
N LEU A 85 -1.94 1.15 3.97
CA LEU A 85 -2.56 1.61 2.73
C LEU A 85 -4.05 1.30 2.74
N LEU A 86 -4.88 2.34 2.84
CA LEU A 86 -6.29 2.23 2.53
C LEU A 86 -6.48 2.37 1.02
N THR A 87 -6.90 1.28 0.37
CA THR A 87 -6.89 1.15 -1.10
C THR A 87 -8.30 1.11 -1.67
N TRP A 88 -8.55 1.90 -2.73
CA TRP A 88 -9.73 1.79 -3.57
C TRP A 88 -9.34 1.42 -5.00
N SER A 89 -9.89 0.33 -5.52
CA SER A 89 -9.73 -0.08 -6.91
C SER A 89 -10.69 0.67 -7.83
N TRP A 90 -10.20 1.06 -9.00
CA TRP A 90 -11.02 1.56 -10.11
C TRP A 90 -11.69 0.37 -10.82
N SER A 91 -12.91 0.06 -10.38
CA SER A 91 -13.68 -1.10 -10.83
C SER A 91 -13.87 -1.18 -12.35
N PRO A 92 -14.08 -0.08 -13.12
CA PRO A 92 -14.20 -0.19 -14.57
C PRO A 92 -12.95 -0.79 -15.27
N GLU A 93 -11.75 -0.55 -14.74
CA GLU A 93 -10.53 -1.17 -15.28
C GLU A 93 -10.41 -2.64 -14.84
N PHE A 94 -10.72 -2.95 -13.58
CA PHE A 94 -10.71 -4.33 -13.07
C PHE A 94 -11.72 -5.23 -13.80
N CYS A 95 -12.95 -4.74 -13.96
CA CYS A 95 -14.06 -5.47 -14.58
C CYS A 95 -13.89 -5.68 -16.08
N TYR A 96 -12.96 -4.97 -16.71
CA TYR A 96 -12.62 -5.20 -18.11
C TYR A 96 -12.04 -6.62 -18.31
N SER A 97 -11.16 -7.08 -17.41
CA SER A 97 -10.55 -8.42 -17.45
C SER A 97 -11.28 -9.44 -16.58
N HIS A 98 -12.14 -8.98 -15.66
CA HIS A 98 -12.87 -9.84 -14.71
C HIS A 98 -14.38 -9.58 -14.70
N PRO A 99 -15.07 -9.64 -15.86
CA PRO A 99 -16.47 -9.22 -15.97
C PRO A 99 -17.46 -10.10 -15.18
N ASP A 100 -17.05 -11.30 -14.79
CA ASP A 100 -17.84 -12.29 -14.07
C ASP A 100 -17.81 -12.11 -12.55
N LYS A 101 -17.02 -11.16 -12.04
CA LYS A 101 -16.88 -10.91 -10.61
C LYS A 101 -18.11 -10.20 -10.00
N PRO A 102 -18.55 -10.57 -8.79
CA PRO A 102 -19.75 -9.99 -8.16
C PRO A 102 -19.74 -8.46 -8.05
N GLU A 103 -18.59 -7.87 -7.76
CA GLU A 103 -18.39 -6.42 -7.65
C GLU A 103 -18.69 -5.67 -8.94
N CYS A 104 -18.52 -6.31 -10.10
CA CYS A 104 -18.74 -5.74 -11.42
C CYS A 104 -20.22 -5.53 -11.76
N ALA A 105 -21.12 -6.28 -11.11
CA ALA A 105 -22.57 -6.15 -11.32
C ALA A 105 -23.14 -4.83 -10.77
N THR A 106 -22.40 -4.16 -9.87
CA THR A 106 -22.90 -2.96 -9.17
C THR A 106 -22.75 -1.68 -9.98
N GLY A 107 -21.93 -1.67 -11.03
CA GLY A 107 -21.59 -0.46 -11.78
C GLY A 107 -20.84 0.60 -10.95
N ARG A 108 -20.29 0.22 -9.78
CA ARG A 108 -19.49 1.11 -8.95
C ARG A 108 -18.22 1.53 -9.69
N ARG A 109 -17.72 2.71 -9.34
CA ARG A 109 -16.49 3.29 -9.88
C ARG A 109 -15.30 2.92 -9.01
N PHE A 110 -15.31 3.37 -7.77
CA PHE A 110 -14.36 2.94 -6.75
C PHE A 110 -15.00 1.90 -5.83
N VAL A 111 -14.24 0.85 -5.56
CA VAL A 111 -14.57 -0.22 -4.60
C VAL A 111 -13.40 -0.32 -3.63
N VAL A 112 -13.70 -0.47 -2.35
CA VAL A 112 -12.66 -0.67 -1.32
C VAL A 112 -11.98 -1.99 -1.60
N HIS A 113 -10.67 -1.96 -1.78
CA HIS A 113 -9.87 -3.15 -2.03
C HIS A 113 -9.29 -3.70 -0.74
N GLY A 114 -8.78 -2.84 0.16
CA GLY A 114 -8.27 -3.29 1.45
C GLY A 114 -7.60 -2.21 2.29
N LEU A 115 -7.17 -2.61 3.49
CA LEU A 115 -6.44 -1.81 4.47
C LEU A 115 -5.12 -2.53 4.80
N TRP A 116 -4.09 -2.31 4.00
CA TRP A 116 -2.91 -3.18 3.98
C TRP A 116 -1.79 -2.64 4.87
N PRO A 117 -1.28 -3.41 5.85
CA PRO A 117 -0.06 -3.07 6.56
C PRO A 117 1.16 -2.91 5.64
N GLU A 118 1.91 -1.82 5.79
CA GLU A 118 3.12 -1.50 5.01
C GLU A 118 4.27 -1.04 5.92
N ASN A 119 5.49 -1.17 5.40
CA ASN A 119 6.69 -0.60 5.99
C ASN A 119 7.22 0.56 5.14
N SER A 120 7.85 1.52 5.81
CA SER A 120 8.45 2.71 5.21
C SER A 120 9.65 2.41 4.30
N ASP A 121 10.26 1.23 4.45
CA ASP A 121 11.33 0.72 3.60
C ASP A 121 10.83 0.09 2.28
N GLY A 122 9.50 0.06 2.08
CA GLY A 122 8.82 -0.52 0.91
C GLY A 122 8.57 -2.02 1.02
N GLY A 123 8.95 -2.65 2.14
CA GLY A 123 8.51 -3.98 2.50
C GLY A 123 7.13 -3.97 3.15
N TYR A 124 6.59 -5.16 3.41
CA TYR A 124 5.27 -5.32 4.01
C TYR A 124 5.12 -6.71 4.63
N PRO A 125 4.40 -6.86 5.74
CA PRO A 125 4.06 -8.18 6.26
C PRO A 125 2.86 -8.78 5.50
N GLU A 126 2.87 -10.09 5.29
CA GLU A 126 1.73 -10.84 4.73
C GLU A 126 1.56 -12.19 5.44
N GLU A 127 0.34 -12.74 5.43
CA GLU A 127 0.03 -14.08 5.95
C GLU A 127 0.56 -14.29 7.39
N CYS A 128 0.29 -13.35 8.30
CA CYS A 128 0.92 -13.31 9.62
C CYS A 128 0.37 -14.34 10.62
N SER A 129 -0.83 -14.89 10.38
CA SER A 129 -1.41 -15.96 11.21
C SER A 129 -2.58 -16.67 10.51
N ASP A 130 -3.01 -17.80 11.06
CA ASP A 130 -4.22 -18.54 10.65
C ASP A 130 -5.48 -18.10 11.42
N ALA A 131 -5.49 -16.89 11.98
CA ALA A 131 -6.65 -16.39 12.72
C ALA A 131 -7.90 -16.41 11.84
N ALA A 132 -9.03 -16.87 12.38
CA ALA A 132 -10.29 -16.87 11.66
C ALA A 132 -10.73 -15.44 11.32
N GLY A 133 -11.45 -15.28 10.20
CA GLY A 133 -12.06 -14.01 9.80
C GLY A 133 -13.22 -13.58 10.72
N PRO A 134 -13.97 -12.53 10.33
CA PRO A 134 -15.08 -12.02 11.12
C PRO A 134 -16.15 -13.08 11.36
N ALA A 135 -16.82 -13.01 12.52
CA ALA A 135 -17.81 -14.01 12.92
C ALA A 135 -19.03 -14.04 12.00
N ASN A 136 -19.36 -12.90 11.39
CA ASN A 136 -20.42 -12.77 10.39
C ASN A 136 -19.88 -12.04 9.14
N PRO A 137 -19.23 -12.76 8.20
CA PRO A 137 -18.64 -12.15 7.00
C PRO A 137 -19.64 -11.39 6.13
N GLY A 138 -20.88 -11.88 6.03
CA GLY A 138 -21.93 -11.27 5.20
C GLY A 138 -22.32 -9.85 5.62
N GLN A 139 -22.03 -9.46 6.87
CA GLN A 139 -22.25 -8.08 7.33
C GLN A 139 -21.35 -7.07 6.59
N TYR A 140 -20.26 -7.51 5.95
CA TYR A 140 -19.30 -6.71 5.19
C TYR A 140 -19.46 -6.81 3.67
N SER A 141 -20.64 -7.23 3.21
CA SER A 141 -20.97 -7.37 1.77
C SER A 141 -21.02 -6.04 1.00
N ASP A 142 -21.14 -4.91 1.68
CA ASP A 142 -20.99 -3.56 1.11
C ASP A 142 -19.53 -3.24 0.74
N LEU A 143 -18.56 -3.84 1.45
CA LEU A 143 -17.13 -3.78 1.13
C LEU A 143 -16.76 -4.88 0.13
N TYR A 144 -17.08 -6.13 0.49
CA TYR A 144 -16.76 -7.33 -0.29
C TYR A 144 -18.01 -8.17 -0.56
N PRO A 145 -18.68 -7.95 -1.70
CA PRO A 145 -19.77 -8.82 -2.14
C PRO A 145 -19.33 -10.28 -2.27
N ASP A 146 -18.10 -10.51 -2.74
CA ASP A 146 -17.45 -11.82 -2.77
C ASP A 146 -16.84 -12.16 -1.40
N GLN A 147 -17.39 -13.19 -0.73
CA GLN A 147 -16.90 -13.64 0.57
C GLN A 147 -15.54 -14.34 0.49
N GLY A 148 -15.19 -14.91 -0.68
CA GLY A 148 -13.85 -15.45 -0.92
C GLY A 148 -12.79 -14.35 -0.94
N LEU A 149 -13.13 -13.19 -1.52
CA LEU A 149 -12.26 -12.02 -1.50
C LEU A 149 -12.08 -11.47 -0.08
N LEU A 150 -13.17 -11.38 0.71
CA LEU A 150 -13.08 -10.99 2.12
C LEU A 150 -12.12 -11.91 2.89
N GLN A 151 -12.26 -13.23 2.70
CA GLN A 151 -11.40 -14.20 3.36
C GLN A 151 -9.93 -14.04 2.94
N HIS A 152 -9.68 -13.83 1.64
CA HIS A 152 -8.35 -13.58 1.11
C HIS A 152 -7.72 -12.32 1.74
N GLU A 153 -8.42 -11.18 1.70
CA GLU A 153 -7.95 -9.92 2.27
C GLU A 153 -7.65 -10.03 3.77
N TRP A 154 -8.48 -10.80 4.50
CA TRP A 154 -8.20 -11.10 5.89
C TRP A 154 -6.92 -11.91 6.06
N GLN A 155 -6.81 -13.05 5.36
CA GLN A 155 -5.67 -13.96 5.53
C GLN A 155 -4.35 -13.31 5.12
N THR A 156 -4.32 -12.65 3.96
CA THR A 156 -3.11 -12.02 3.41
C THR A 156 -2.70 -10.77 4.20
N HIS A 157 -3.65 -9.88 4.52
CA HIS A 157 -3.33 -8.55 5.06
C HIS A 157 -3.90 -8.30 6.45
N GLY A 158 -5.15 -8.67 6.69
CA GLY A 158 -5.84 -8.41 7.95
C GLY A 158 -5.17 -9.07 9.16
N THR A 159 -4.68 -10.30 9.01
CA THR A 159 -3.98 -11.05 10.08
C THR A 159 -2.71 -10.35 10.56
N CYS A 160 -2.10 -9.49 9.73
CA CYS A 160 -0.91 -8.73 10.07
C CYS A 160 -1.20 -7.43 10.84
N SER A 161 -2.45 -6.97 10.84
CA SER A 161 -2.84 -5.70 11.48
C SER A 161 -2.70 -5.70 13.01
N GLY A 162 -2.74 -6.88 13.65
CA GLY A 162 -2.87 -7.01 15.11
C GLY A 162 -4.27 -6.69 15.65
N MET A 163 -5.23 -6.32 14.78
CA MET A 163 -6.62 -6.09 15.15
C MET A 163 -7.41 -7.40 15.18
N GLN A 164 -8.50 -7.41 15.95
CA GLN A 164 -9.52 -8.46 15.81
C GLN A 164 -10.25 -8.29 14.46
N PRO A 165 -10.73 -9.38 13.82
CA PRO A 165 -11.26 -9.32 12.46
C PRO A 165 -12.39 -8.30 12.29
N ASP A 166 -13.40 -8.33 13.16
CA ASP A 166 -14.52 -7.38 13.09
C ASP A 166 -14.08 -5.92 13.31
N ALA A 167 -13.06 -5.68 14.14
CA ALA A 167 -12.52 -4.35 14.34
C ALA A 167 -11.78 -3.85 13.09
N TYR A 168 -11.01 -4.72 12.43
CA TYR A 168 -10.30 -4.43 11.19
C TYR A 168 -11.27 -4.02 10.06
N PHE A 169 -12.28 -4.86 9.76
CA PHE A 169 -13.24 -4.57 8.69
C PHE A 169 -14.13 -3.36 9.02
N SER A 170 -14.51 -3.17 10.29
CA SER A 170 -15.27 -2.00 10.73
C SER A 170 -14.46 -0.70 10.62
N ALA A 171 -13.17 -0.74 10.96
CA ALA A 171 -12.27 0.39 10.80
C ALA A 171 -12.09 0.75 9.33
N MET A 172 -11.77 -0.24 8.49
CA MET A 172 -11.64 -0.05 7.05
C MET A 172 -12.92 0.54 6.44
N ARG A 173 -14.10 0.02 6.79
CA ARG A 173 -15.38 0.60 6.30
C ARG A 173 -15.52 2.06 6.70
N ARG A 174 -15.26 2.40 7.96
CA ARG A 174 -15.41 3.76 8.49
C ARG A 174 -14.48 4.73 7.76
N GLU A 175 -13.20 4.39 7.65
CA GLU A 175 -12.23 5.25 6.97
C GLU A 175 -12.49 5.33 5.48
N ALA A 176 -12.87 4.21 4.84
CA ALA A 176 -13.20 4.21 3.43
C ALA A 176 -14.38 5.15 3.09
N ASN A 177 -15.38 5.19 3.97
CA ASN A 177 -16.57 6.02 3.79
C ASN A 177 -16.35 7.50 4.17
N SER A 178 -15.26 7.82 4.87
CA SER A 178 -14.94 9.22 5.23
C SER A 178 -14.29 9.97 4.06
N VAL A 179 -13.63 9.25 3.15
CA VAL A 179 -12.96 9.84 1.98
C VAL A 179 -13.96 10.11 0.85
N LYS A 180 -13.97 11.36 0.41
CA LYS A 180 -14.77 11.86 -0.71
C LYS A 180 -14.01 11.67 -2.03
N ILE A 181 -14.68 11.06 -2.99
CA ILE A 181 -14.18 10.93 -4.36
C ILE A 181 -14.41 12.26 -5.09
N PRO A 182 -13.40 12.84 -5.78
CA PRO A 182 -13.55 14.10 -6.48
C PRO A 182 -14.49 13.98 -7.69
N GLY A 183 -15.25 15.04 -7.97
CA GLY A 183 -16.27 15.09 -9.04
C GLY A 183 -15.80 14.55 -10.41
N PRO A 184 -14.61 14.93 -10.93
CA PRO A 184 -14.10 14.40 -12.19
C PRO A 184 -13.98 12.88 -12.25
N LEU A 185 -13.83 12.20 -11.11
CA LEU A 185 -13.78 10.74 -11.00
C LEU A 185 -15.11 10.13 -10.56
N ALA A 186 -15.92 10.86 -9.80
CA ALA A 186 -17.25 10.42 -9.37
C ALA A 186 -18.25 10.32 -10.55
N ASP A 187 -18.13 11.23 -11.53
CA ASP A 187 -19.10 11.42 -12.61
C ASP A 187 -18.56 11.07 -14.01
N VAL A 188 -17.51 10.24 -14.08
CA VAL A 188 -16.91 9.80 -15.36
C VAL A 188 -17.98 9.10 -16.20
N SER A 189 -18.30 9.69 -17.34
CA SER A 189 -19.27 9.19 -18.34
C SER A 189 -18.65 8.95 -19.71
N SER A 190 -17.43 9.43 -19.93
CA SER A 190 -16.62 9.20 -21.12
C SER A 190 -15.17 8.98 -20.72
N ARG A 191 -14.35 8.43 -21.63
CA ARG A 191 -12.90 8.29 -21.36
C ARG A 191 -12.28 9.67 -21.18
N ILE A 192 -11.59 9.87 -20.07
CA ILE A 192 -10.81 11.08 -19.78
C ILE A 192 -9.34 10.74 -19.59
N SER A 193 -8.50 11.78 -19.62
CA SER A 193 -7.06 11.68 -19.39
C SER A 193 -6.62 12.79 -18.45
N LEU A 194 -5.97 12.42 -17.36
CA LEU A 194 -5.53 13.31 -16.29
C LEU A 194 -4.07 13.01 -15.95
N SER A 195 -3.28 14.00 -15.53
CA SER A 195 -1.98 13.70 -14.91
C SER A 195 -2.18 13.09 -13.51
N PRO A 196 -1.20 12.34 -12.97
CA PRO A 196 -1.25 11.89 -11.59
C PRO A 196 -1.53 13.03 -10.59
N ASP A 197 -0.88 14.18 -10.78
CA ASP A 197 -1.07 15.36 -9.93
C ASP A 197 -2.51 15.90 -10.00
N GLN A 198 -3.15 15.88 -11.18
CA GLN A 198 -4.55 16.30 -11.29
C GLN A 198 -5.49 15.38 -10.50
N ILE A 199 -5.23 14.07 -10.54
CA ILE A 199 -6.00 13.09 -9.77
C ILE A 199 -5.79 13.33 -8.26
N ILE A 200 -4.53 13.36 -7.80
CA ILE A 200 -4.18 13.54 -6.39
C ILE A 200 -4.69 14.88 -5.85
N ASN A 201 -4.47 15.99 -6.57
CA ASN A 201 -4.97 17.30 -6.15
C ASN A 201 -6.50 17.34 -6.09
N GLY A 202 -7.20 16.59 -6.94
CA GLY A 202 -8.64 16.42 -6.84
C GLY A 202 -9.05 15.80 -5.49
N PHE A 203 -8.37 14.72 -5.07
CA PHE A 203 -8.61 14.11 -3.76
C PHE A 203 -8.29 15.04 -2.60
N VAL A 204 -7.16 15.76 -2.64
CA VAL A 204 -6.79 16.74 -1.61
C VAL A 204 -7.85 17.84 -1.50
N GLN A 205 -8.34 18.37 -2.62
CA GLN A 205 -9.40 19.39 -2.63
C GLN A 205 -10.73 18.86 -2.07
N ALA A 206 -11.06 17.61 -2.36
CA ALA A 206 -12.29 16.97 -1.87
C ALA A 206 -12.22 16.63 -0.37
N ASN A 207 -11.02 16.45 0.18
CA ASN A 207 -10.79 15.96 1.54
C ASN A 207 -9.89 16.91 2.36
N PRO A 208 -10.41 18.04 2.86
CA PRO A 208 -9.63 18.94 3.71
C PRO A 208 -9.06 18.20 4.94
N GLY A 209 -7.76 18.37 5.18
CA GLY A 209 -7.04 17.67 6.25
C GLY A 209 -6.06 16.62 5.75
N THR A 210 -6.08 16.30 4.45
CA THR A 210 -5.03 15.51 3.78
C THR A 210 -4.11 16.39 2.93
N SER A 211 -2.97 15.84 2.54
CA SER A 211 -1.98 16.43 1.67
C SER A 211 -1.69 15.53 0.47
N ALA A 212 -1.06 16.07 -0.57
CA ALA A 212 -0.68 15.28 -1.75
C ALA A 212 0.27 14.11 -1.40
N ALA A 213 1.09 14.27 -0.35
CA ALA A 213 2.01 13.23 0.10
C ALA A 213 1.29 12.04 0.75
N ASP A 214 0.05 12.22 1.20
CA ASP A 214 -0.72 11.16 1.86
C ASP A 214 -1.38 10.21 0.85
N TYR A 215 -1.43 10.60 -0.43
CA TYR A 215 -2.03 9.79 -1.49
C TYR A 215 -0.98 9.07 -2.33
N ASN A 216 -1.33 7.84 -2.72
CA ASN A 216 -0.61 7.09 -3.73
C ASN A 216 -1.55 6.71 -4.89
N LEU A 217 -1.00 6.61 -6.10
CA LEU A 217 -1.76 6.31 -7.31
C LEU A 217 -1.21 5.05 -7.96
N GLY A 218 -2.06 4.08 -8.28
CA GLY A 218 -1.67 2.93 -9.09
C GLY A 218 -2.20 3.03 -10.51
N CYS A 219 -1.39 2.59 -11.47
CA CYS A 219 -1.79 2.50 -12.87
C CYS A 219 -1.10 1.33 -13.59
N ALA A 220 -1.77 0.79 -14.60
CA ALA A 220 -1.26 -0.28 -15.46
C ALA A 220 -1.49 0.10 -16.92
N ASN A 221 -0.44 0.10 -17.75
CA ASN A 221 -0.51 0.55 -19.14
C ASN A 221 -1.15 1.95 -19.30
N ASN A 222 -0.87 2.84 -18.34
CA ASN A 222 -1.47 4.17 -18.18
C ASN A 222 -2.96 4.18 -17.81
N TYR A 223 -3.63 3.05 -17.57
CA TYR A 223 -5.00 3.03 -17.05
C TYR A 223 -5.00 3.12 -15.53
N LEU A 224 -5.92 3.91 -14.97
CA LEU A 224 -6.12 4.00 -13.53
C LEU A 224 -6.54 2.64 -12.97
N THR A 225 -5.79 2.12 -11.99
CA THR A 225 -6.14 0.85 -11.32
C THR A 225 -6.59 1.07 -9.89
N GLN A 226 -5.96 2.00 -9.17
CA GLN A 226 -6.32 2.29 -7.78
C GLN A 226 -5.90 3.69 -7.36
N VAL A 227 -6.56 4.17 -6.31
CA VAL A 227 -6.12 5.31 -5.50
C VAL A 227 -5.97 4.81 -4.06
N GLN A 228 -4.95 5.28 -3.37
CA GLN A 228 -4.65 4.88 -2.01
C GLN A 228 -4.47 6.11 -1.12
N LEU A 229 -4.85 5.96 0.14
CA LEU A 229 -4.52 6.89 1.22
C LEU A 229 -3.65 6.16 2.23
N CYS A 230 -2.46 6.69 2.49
CA CYS A 230 -1.60 6.21 3.56
C CYS A 230 -2.12 6.76 4.89
N VAL A 231 -2.33 5.86 5.85
CA VAL A 231 -2.81 6.21 7.19
C VAL A 231 -1.93 5.56 8.26
N ASP A 232 -1.67 6.26 9.36
CA ASP A 232 -0.91 5.71 10.48
C ASP A 232 -1.69 4.58 11.19
N LYS A 233 -1.08 3.98 12.23
CA LYS A 233 -1.75 2.92 12.99
C LYS A 233 -3.01 3.35 13.76
N ASN A 234 -3.19 4.65 13.96
CA ASN A 234 -4.39 5.23 14.53
C ASN A 234 -5.39 5.65 13.45
N LEU A 235 -5.07 5.40 12.17
CA LEU A 235 -5.87 5.68 10.97
C LEU A 235 -5.95 7.17 10.62
N HIS A 236 -4.96 7.97 11.01
CA HIS A 236 -4.81 9.35 10.58
C HIS A 236 -4.00 9.41 9.29
N ALA A 237 -4.38 10.29 8.35
CA ALA A 237 -3.62 10.49 7.12
C ALA A 237 -2.14 10.80 7.41
N THR A 238 -1.24 10.16 6.68
CA THR A 238 0.21 10.32 6.80
C THR A 238 0.86 10.17 5.43
N ALA A 239 2.05 10.72 5.26
CA ALA A 239 2.78 10.61 4.00
C ALA A 239 3.08 9.15 3.62
N CYS A 240 2.87 8.81 2.35
CA CYS A 240 3.24 7.52 1.78
C CYS A 240 4.77 7.40 1.67
N MET A 241 5.31 6.29 2.17
CA MET A 241 6.76 6.02 2.20
C MET A 241 7.07 4.62 1.68
N GLY A 242 8.00 4.50 0.73
CA GLY A 242 8.41 3.20 0.20
C GLY A 242 7.40 2.56 -0.77
N VAL A 243 6.27 3.21 -1.07
CA VAL A 243 5.28 2.72 -2.05
C VAL A 243 5.59 3.25 -3.44
N ARG A 244 5.52 2.36 -4.43
CA ARG A 244 5.61 2.77 -5.83
C ARG A 244 4.31 3.44 -6.26
N SER A 245 4.46 4.65 -6.81
CA SER A 245 3.36 5.38 -7.47
C SER A 245 3.40 5.21 -8.98
N CYS A 246 2.27 5.52 -9.63
CA CYS A 246 2.12 5.58 -11.07
C CYS A 246 3.12 6.59 -11.67
N GLY A 247 4.03 6.10 -12.51
CA GLY A 247 5.06 6.92 -13.17
C GLY A 247 4.67 7.45 -14.55
N ALA A 248 3.38 7.40 -14.91
CA ALA A 248 2.91 7.87 -16.20
C ALA A 248 2.64 9.38 -16.17
N ASP A 249 3.00 10.11 -17.24
CA ASP A 249 2.66 11.55 -17.37
C ASP A 249 1.15 11.78 -17.51
N THR A 250 0.43 10.77 -17.98
CA THR A 250 -1.01 10.80 -18.21
C THR A 250 -1.63 9.46 -17.88
N VAL A 251 -2.73 9.52 -17.12
CA VAL A 251 -3.53 8.39 -16.68
C VAL A 251 -4.90 8.44 -17.36
N ILE A 252 -5.26 7.33 -17.99
CA ILE A 252 -6.52 7.10 -18.67
C ILE A 252 -7.54 6.59 -17.64
N VAL A 253 -8.68 7.27 -17.56
CA VAL A 253 -9.81 6.86 -16.72
C VAL A 253 -10.97 6.50 -17.64
N VAL A 254 -11.43 5.24 -17.55
CA VAL A 254 -12.52 4.71 -18.38
C VAL A 254 -13.83 4.70 -17.60
N PRO A 255 -14.97 5.05 -18.22
CA PRO A 255 -16.26 5.06 -17.55
C PRO A 255 -16.73 3.63 -17.19
N PRO A 256 -17.65 3.48 -16.23
CA PRO A 256 -18.32 2.20 -15.98
C PRO A 256 -18.99 1.63 -17.24
N GLY A 257 -19.02 0.30 -17.36
CA GLY A 257 -19.75 -0.40 -18.41
C GLY A 257 -19.10 -0.40 -19.80
N THR A 258 -17.94 0.25 -20.00
CA THR A 258 -17.21 0.12 -21.26
C THR A 258 -16.32 -1.12 -21.26
N ALA A 259 -16.70 -2.15 -22.00
CA ALA A 259 -15.71 -3.11 -22.50
C ALA A 259 -14.78 -2.37 -23.46
N ARG A 260 -13.45 -2.50 -23.31
CA ARG A 260 -12.50 -1.96 -24.28
C ARG A 260 -12.85 -2.60 -25.62
N THR A 261 -13.22 -1.79 -26.62
CA THR A 261 -13.24 -2.29 -27.98
C THR A 261 -11.81 -2.69 -28.31
N THR A 262 -11.56 -3.98 -28.46
CA THR A 262 -10.32 -4.45 -29.07
C THR A 262 -10.32 -3.85 -30.46
N GLY A 263 -9.46 -2.86 -30.69
CA GLY A 263 -9.17 -2.39 -32.03
C GLY A 263 -8.72 -3.61 -32.82
N SER A 264 -9.57 -4.05 -33.75
CA SER A 264 -9.31 -5.13 -34.68
C SER A 264 -8.23 -4.67 -35.66
N GLY A 265 -6.98 -4.65 -35.21
CA GLY A 265 -5.81 -4.78 -36.06
C GLY A 265 -5.57 -6.27 -36.26
N GLY A 266 -6.07 -6.82 -37.35
CA GLY A 266 -5.95 -8.24 -37.65
C GLY A 266 -4.49 -8.67 -37.77
N TYR A 267 -4.10 -9.68 -36.99
CA TYR A 267 -3.05 -10.63 -37.34
C TYR A 267 -3.48 -12.02 -36.89
N GLY A 268 -3.26 -12.97 -37.79
CA GLY A 268 -3.89 -14.29 -37.84
C GLY A 268 -3.62 -15.20 -36.66
N GLY A 269 -4.53 -16.16 -36.51
CA GLY A 269 -4.54 -17.13 -35.43
C GLY A 269 -3.35 -18.07 -35.44
N TYR A 270 -2.96 -18.47 -34.23
CA TYR A 270 -2.32 -19.74 -33.96
C TYR A 270 -2.98 -20.36 -32.73
N SER A 271 -3.70 -21.45 -32.97
CA SER A 271 -4.21 -22.35 -31.95
C SER A 271 -3.03 -23.11 -31.34
N GLY A 272 -2.68 -22.81 -30.09
CA GLY A 272 -1.66 -23.52 -29.34
C GLY A 272 -2.14 -23.78 -27.92
N GLY A 273 -2.52 -25.03 -27.64
CA GLY A 273 -2.85 -25.49 -26.30
C GLY A 273 -1.64 -25.37 -25.38
N GLY A 274 -1.78 -24.58 -24.32
CA GLY A 274 -0.77 -24.34 -23.30
C GLY A 274 -1.38 -24.40 -21.91
N SER A 275 -0.79 -25.26 -21.07
CA SER A 275 -1.14 -25.53 -19.68
C SER A 275 -1.48 -24.25 -18.88
N ARG A 276 -2.63 -24.27 -18.19
CA ARG A 276 -3.07 -23.22 -17.25
C ARG A 276 -2.08 -23.14 -16.09
N ARG A 277 -1.05 -22.31 -16.22
CA ARG A 277 -0.34 -21.76 -15.06
C ARG A 277 -1.31 -20.78 -14.40
N ARG A 278 -1.75 -21.10 -13.18
CA ARG A 278 -2.34 -20.10 -12.29
C ARG A 278 -1.27 -19.04 -12.07
N HIS A 279 -1.42 -17.91 -12.75
CA HIS A 279 -0.75 -16.69 -12.38
C HIS A 279 -1.41 -16.26 -11.07
N HIS A 280 -0.72 -16.44 -9.94
CA HIS A 280 -0.95 -15.57 -8.80
C HIS A 280 -0.63 -14.17 -9.32
N ALA A 281 -1.68 -13.38 -9.56
CA ALA A 281 -1.53 -11.95 -9.71
C ALA A 281 -0.93 -11.42 -8.41
N ASP A 282 -0.05 -10.43 -8.52
CA ASP A 282 0.26 -9.58 -7.36
C ASP A 282 -1.06 -8.93 -6.94
N ASP A 283 -1.65 -9.39 -5.82
CA ASP A 283 -2.91 -8.88 -5.25
C ASP A 283 -2.87 -7.36 -4.95
N ARG A 284 -1.68 -6.75 -5.02
CA ARG A 284 -1.47 -5.29 -4.90
C ARG A 284 -1.86 -4.49 -6.14
N GLY A 285 -2.05 -5.18 -7.27
CA GLY A 285 -2.37 -4.58 -8.55
C GLY A 285 -3.61 -5.17 -9.23
N TYR A 286 -3.97 -6.43 -8.97
CA TYR A 286 -5.18 -7.09 -9.46
C TYR A 286 -5.50 -8.35 -8.67
#